data_AF-A0A843G5R3-F1
#
_entry.id   AF-A0A843G5R3-F1
#
_cell.length_a   1.000
_cell.length_b   1.000
_cell.length_c   1.000
_cell.angle_alpha   90.00
_cell.angle_beta   90.00
_cell.angle_gamma   90.00
#
_symmetry.space_group_name_H-M   'P 1'
#
loop_
_entity.id
_entity.type
_entity.pdbx_description
1 polymer ?
#
loop_
_entity_poly.entity_id
_entity_poly.type
_entity_poly.pdbx_seq_one_letter_code
_entity_poly.pdbx_strand_id
1 'polypeptide(L)'
;MLKKKLNKIIILSIILSLLVIIPASFAAEDNVASIDDNIMIDDSIDDVLISDSESNDLNAGEGEDIPEEEPKMEIYFNSNAPDDNGNGSIDNPYKTFSNDRIRENSILHFASGIYNYTPSSTNVFNIDIYGQDPSNTIINGIDDYHRFNFYETFNIENISFVNIQFISFESNNLLNSSNVNFYNTTALKLDNSGTSC
;
A
#
# COMPACT_ATOMS: atom_id res chain seq x y z
N MET A 1 7.63 -56.60 -12.63
CA MET A 1 6.38 -55.79 -12.70
C MET A 1 6.03 -55.08 -11.38
N LEU A 2 6.31 -55.68 -10.21
CA LEU A 2 6.02 -55.13 -8.87
C LEU A 2 6.75 -53.81 -8.53
N LYS A 3 8.05 -53.69 -8.85
CA LYS A 3 8.86 -52.48 -8.59
C LYS A 3 8.32 -51.20 -9.23
N LYS A 4 7.76 -51.29 -10.45
CA LYS A 4 7.16 -50.14 -11.15
C LYS A 4 5.84 -49.68 -10.51
N LYS A 5 5.08 -50.60 -9.89
CA LYS A 5 3.84 -50.25 -9.15
C LYS A 5 4.16 -49.60 -7.81
N LEU A 6 5.21 -50.07 -7.11
CA LEU A 6 5.65 -49.50 -5.83
C LEU A 6 6.08 -48.03 -5.97
N ASN A 7 6.84 -47.71 -7.02
CA ASN A 7 7.27 -46.32 -7.29
C ASN A 7 6.08 -45.39 -7.57
N LYS A 8 5.03 -45.87 -8.25
CA LYS A 8 3.82 -45.05 -8.50
C LYS A 8 3.03 -44.76 -7.22
N ILE A 9 2.95 -45.73 -6.31
CA ILE A 9 2.27 -45.56 -5.02
C ILE A 9 3.03 -44.58 -4.12
N ILE A 10 4.37 -44.66 -4.10
CA ILE A 10 5.20 -43.72 -3.33
C ILE A 10 5.06 -42.29 -3.88
N ILE A 11 5.11 -42.12 -5.21
CA ILE A 11 4.91 -40.80 -5.84
C ILE A 11 3.52 -40.23 -5.51
N LEU A 12 2.47 -41.07 -5.57
CA LEU A 12 1.11 -40.64 -5.25
C LEU A 12 0.96 -40.25 -3.77
N SER A 13 1.63 -40.97 -2.86
CA SER A 13 1.64 -40.65 -1.43
C SER A 13 2.30 -39.30 -1.14
N ILE A 14 3.39 -38.97 -1.83
CA ILE A 14 4.08 -37.68 -1.68
C ILE A 14 3.20 -36.53 -2.18
N ILE A 15 2.57 -36.70 -3.33
CA ILE A 15 1.64 -35.69 -3.90
C ILE A 15 0.45 -35.48 -2.96
N LEU A 16 -0.10 -36.55 -2.37
CA LEU A 16 -1.25 -36.45 -1.45
C LEU A 16 -0.87 -35.76 -0.12
N SER A 17 0.36 -35.93 0.37
CA SER A 17 0.84 -35.23 1.56
C SER A 17 1.04 -33.72 1.35
N LEU A 18 1.33 -33.29 0.12
CA LEU A 18 1.48 -31.86 -0.22
C LEU A 18 0.13 -31.12 -0.31
N LEU A 19 -0.99 -31.84 -0.44
CA LEU A 19 -2.34 -31.27 -0.57
C LEU A 19 -2.99 -30.87 0.76
N VAL A 20 -2.35 -31.13 1.92
CA VAL A 20 -2.94 -30.91 3.26
C VAL A 20 -2.54 -29.55 3.86
N ILE A 21 -1.79 -28.71 3.16
CA ILE A 21 -1.49 -27.35 3.64
C ILE A 21 -2.63 -26.42 3.24
N ILE A 22 -3.74 -26.50 3.96
CA ILE A 22 -4.78 -25.48 3.93
C ILE A 22 -4.34 -24.39 4.92
N PRO A 23 -4.13 -23.12 4.51
CA PRO A 23 -4.06 -22.05 5.47
C PRO A 23 -5.44 -21.93 6.13
N ALA A 24 -5.51 -22.19 7.43
CA ALA A 24 -6.66 -21.78 8.22
C ALA A 24 -6.71 -20.24 8.15
N SER A 25 -7.66 -19.72 7.38
CA SER A 25 -8.01 -18.31 7.41
C SER A 25 -8.50 -18.01 8.83
N PHE A 26 -7.73 -17.23 9.58
CA PHE A 26 -8.24 -16.58 10.78
C PHE A 26 -9.23 -15.51 10.30
N ALA A 27 -10.53 -15.77 10.50
CA ALA A 27 -11.52 -14.72 10.46
C ALA A 27 -11.15 -13.69 11.54
N ALA A 28 -10.95 -12.44 11.15
CA ALA A 28 -10.78 -11.34 12.09
C ALA A 28 -12.08 -11.19 12.90
N GLU A 29 -11.94 -11.10 14.21
CA GLU A 29 -13.03 -10.84 15.14
C GLU A 29 -13.49 -9.39 14.95
N ASP A 30 -14.74 -9.19 14.50
CA ASP A 30 -15.38 -7.88 14.40
C ASP A 30 -15.53 -7.26 15.80
N ASN A 31 -14.55 -6.45 16.21
CA ASN A 31 -14.73 -5.52 17.31
C ASN A 31 -15.38 -4.24 16.77
N VAL A 32 -16.66 -4.34 16.40
CA VAL A 32 -17.51 -3.15 16.26
C VAL A 32 -17.72 -2.59 17.66
N ALA A 33 -16.94 -1.56 18.01
CA ALA A 33 -17.28 -0.72 19.14
C ALA A 33 -18.65 -0.09 18.86
N SER A 34 -19.66 -0.54 19.59
CA SER A 34 -20.97 0.10 19.63
C SER A 34 -20.78 1.55 20.07
N ILE A 35 -21.05 2.48 19.16
CA ILE A 35 -21.25 3.89 19.50
C ILE A 35 -22.52 3.93 20.35
N ASP A 36 -22.35 4.24 21.63
CA ASP A 36 -23.44 4.45 22.57
C ASP A 36 -24.08 5.81 22.24
N ASP A 37 -25.27 5.77 21.65
CA ASP A 37 -26.16 6.92 21.51
C ASP A 37 -26.63 7.33 22.91
N ASN A 38 -26.04 8.39 23.47
CA ASN A 38 -26.69 9.14 24.56
C ASN A 38 -26.30 10.63 24.59
N ILE A 39 -27.03 11.39 23.77
CA ILE A 39 -27.78 12.61 24.11
C ILE A 39 -27.21 13.50 25.22
N MET A 40 -26.85 14.74 24.84
CA MET A 40 -27.19 15.96 25.60
C MET A 40 -27.61 17.03 24.59
N ILE A 41 -28.90 17.05 24.23
CA ILE A 41 -29.54 18.23 23.63
C ILE A 41 -29.92 19.12 24.81
N ASP A 42 -29.13 20.16 25.03
CA ASP A 42 -29.47 21.23 25.97
C ASP A 42 -30.46 22.18 25.29
N ASP A 43 -31.67 22.19 25.85
CA ASP A 43 -32.85 22.88 25.35
C ASP A 43 -32.85 24.29 25.99
N SER A 44 -32.18 25.25 25.33
CA SER A 44 -32.41 26.67 25.58
C SER A 44 -32.64 27.41 24.27
N ILE A 45 -33.90 27.34 23.86
CA ILE A 45 -34.52 28.24 22.88
C ILE A 45 -34.55 29.63 23.54
N ASP A 46 -33.65 30.53 23.10
CA ASP A 46 -33.90 31.97 23.17
C ASP A 46 -34.10 32.48 21.74
N ASP A 47 -35.37 32.72 21.45
CA ASP A 47 -35.94 33.23 20.23
C ASP A 47 -35.74 34.76 20.19
N VAL A 48 -34.81 35.28 19.37
CA VAL A 48 -34.81 36.70 18.99
C VAL A 48 -34.34 36.92 17.55
N LEU A 49 -35.33 36.96 16.66
CA LEU A 49 -35.57 37.95 15.61
C LEU A 49 -34.40 38.35 14.68
N ILE A 50 -34.53 37.88 13.44
CA ILE A 50 -34.00 38.49 12.22
C ILE A 50 -34.48 39.95 12.13
N SER A 51 -33.53 40.88 12.03
CA SER A 51 -33.78 42.23 11.51
C SER A 51 -32.70 42.61 10.51
N ASP A 52 -33.08 42.65 9.24
CA ASP A 52 -32.35 43.33 8.17
C ASP A 52 -32.22 44.83 8.48
N SER A 53 -30.99 45.35 8.55
CA SER A 53 -30.61 46.63 7.92
C SER A 53 -29.15 47.00 8.16
N GLU A 54 -28.43 47.15 7.05
CA GLU A 54 -27.37 48.14 6.77
C GLU A 54 -26.02 48.10 7.51
N SER A 55 -25.00 47.91 6.65
CA SER A 55 -23.64 48.47 6.69
C SER A 55 -22.84 48.32 7.99
N ASN A 56 -21.89 47.40 7.98
CA ASN A 56 -20.54 47.76 8.36
C ASN A 56 -19.49 46.87 7.68
N ASP A 57 -18.64 47.58 6.96
CA ASP A 57 -17.33 47.20 6.45
C ASP A 57 -16.51 46.48 7.53
N LEU A 58 -16.33 45.17 7.38
CA LEU A 58 -15.42 44.36 8.19
C LEU A 58 -14.67 43.41 7.27
N ASN A 59 -13.54 43.92 6.80
CA ASN A 59 -12.28 43.21 6.59
C ASN A 59 -12.44 41.76 6.08
N ALA A 60 -12.36 41.60 4.76
CA ALA A 60 -12.08 40.32 4.14
C ALA A 60 -10.73 39.82 4.69
N GLY A 61 -10.79 39.01 5.74
CA GLY A 61 -9.66 38.30 6.28
C GLY A 61 -9.04 37.50 5.15
N GLU A 62 -7.76 37.77 4.92
CA GLU A 62 -6.86 36.98 4.10
C GLU A 62 -7.19 35.50 4.34
N GLY A 63 -7.78 34.87 3.33
CA GLY A 63 -7.90 33.41 3.34
C GLY A 63 -6.49 32.90 3.54
N GLU A 64 -6.27 32.10 4.58
CA GLU A 64 -5.01 31.40 4.75
C GLU A 64 -4.70 30.72 3.43
N ASP A 65 -3.58 31.10 2.81
CA ASP A 65 -2.99 30.38 1.69
C ASP A 65 -2.72 28.97 2.23
N ILE A 66 -3.68 28.07 2.08
CA ILE A 66 -3.44 26.64 2.22
C ILE A 66 -2.36 26.37 1.18
N PRO A 67 -1.15 25.94 1.56
CA PRO A 67 -0.12 25.63 0.59
C PRO A 67 -0.72 24.60 -0.36
N GLU A 68 -0.91 24.96 -1.63
CA GLU A 68 -1.30 23.97 -2.65
C GLU A 68 -0.20 22.92 -2.65
N GLU A 69 -0.51 21.72 -2.13
CA GLU A 69 0.43 20.60 -2.20
C GLU A 69 0.78 20.39 -3.67
N GLU A 70 2.08 20.47 -3.98
CA GLU A 70 2.58 20.23 -5.33
C GLU A 70 2.03 18.88 -5.83
N PRO A 71 1.38 18.85 -7.01
CA PRO A 71 0.75 17.64 -7.51
C PRO A 71 1.79 16.53 -7.65
N LYS A 72 1.48 15.35 -7.10
CA LYS A 72 2.37 14.20 -7.19
C LYS A 72 2.59 13.80 -8.64
N MET A 73 3.82 13.38 -8.96
CA MET A 73 4.15 12.89 -10.29
C MET A 73 3.58 11.48 -10.49
N GLU A 74 2.79 11.26 -11.53
CA GLU A 74 2.30 9.92 -11.87
C GLU A 74 3.28 9.17 -12.78
N ILE A 75 3.54 7.90 -12.46
CA ILE A 75 4.44 7.02 -13.19
C ILE A 75 3.77 5.66 -13.41
N TYR A 76 3.74 5.19 -14.65
CA TYR A 76 2.98 4.02 -15.07
C TYR A 76 3.88 2.85 -15.46
N PHE A 77 3.49 1.65 -15.04
CA PHE A 77 4.20 0.39 -15.29
C PHE A 77 3.27 -0.66 -15.89
N ASN A 78 3.74 -1.37 -16.93
CA ASN A 78 3.04 -2.48 -17.55
C ASN A 78 4.02 -3.59 -17.94
N SER A 79 4.04 -4.70 -17.21
CA SER A 79 4.97 -5.82 -17.47
C SER A 79 4.77 -6.46 -18.85
N ASN A 80 3.61 -6.25 -19.49
CA ASN A 80 3.27 -6.74 -20.82
C ASN A 80 3.65 -5.75 -21.95
N ALA A 81 4.22 -4.58 -21.62
CA ALA A 81 4.76 -3.68 -22.62
C ALA A 81 5.77 -4.41 -23.54
N PRO A 82 5.82 -4.06 -24.84
CA PRO A 82 6.63 -4.79 -25.82
C PRO A 82 8.12 -4.78 -25.45
N ASP A 83 8.61 -3.63 -25.02
CA ASP A 83 9.98 -3.40 -24.56
C ASP A 83 10.00 -2.43 -23.36
N ASP A 84 11.19 -2.16 -22.84
CA ASP A 84 11.38 -1.37 -21.62
C ASP A 84 11.88 0.06 -21.91
N ASN A 85 11.63 0.59 -23.11
CA ASN A 85 12.01 1.96 -23.51
C ASN A 85 10.90 2.99 -23.22
N GLY A 86 9.93 2.62 -22.38
CA GLY A 86 8.86 3.51 -21.92
C GLY A 86 9.41 4.76 -21.24
N ASN A 87 8.57 5.79 -21.10
CA ASN A 87 8.92 7.01 -20.38
C ASN A 87 8.11 7.18 -19.08
N GLY A 88 7.35 6.16 -18.69
CA GLY A 88 6.53 6.17 -17.49
C GLY A 88 5.21 6.91 -17.62
N SER A 89 4.84 7.39 -18.82
CA SER A 89 3.50 7.94 -19.06
C SER A 89 2.47 6.82 -19.24
N ILE A 90 1.18 7.15 -19.08
CA ILE A 90 0.08 6.19 -19.27
C ILE A 90 0.08 5.57 -20.68
N ASP A 91 0.41 6.35 -21.71
CA ASP A 91 0.46 5.90 -23.11
C ASP A 91 1.73 5.12 -23.45
N ASN A 92 2.81 5.31 -22.67
CA ASN A 92 4.11 4.68 -22.88
C ASN A 92 4.75 4.26 -21.55
N PRO A 93 4.16 3.26 -20.85
CA PRO A 93 4.57 2.86 -19.50
C PRO A 93 5.92 2.14 -19.50
N TYR A 94 6.59 2.13 -18.35
CA TYR A 94 7.76 1.29 -18.13
C TYR A 94 7.38 -0.19 -18.09
N LYS A 95 8.23 -1.08 -18.61
CA LYS A 95 8.00 -2.53 -18.51
C LYS A 95 8.52 -3.11 -17.20
N THR A 96 9.73 -2.70 -16.82
CA THR A 96 10.41 -3.16 -15.61
C THR A 96 10.29 -2.15 -14.48
N PHE A 97 10.33 -2.64 -13.25
CA PHE A 97 10.30 -1.82 -12.04
C PHE A 97 11.69 -1.81 -11.40
N SER A 98 12.27 -0.62 -11.23
CA SER A 98 13.63 -0.41 -10.76
C SER A 98 13.77 0.93 -10.02
N ASN A 99 14.84 1.07 -9.22
CA ASN A 99 15.03 2.22 -8.34
C ASN A 99 15.11 3.56 -9.04
N ASP A 100 15.75 3.61 -10.21
CA ASP A 100 15.92 4.82 -11.01
C ASP A 100 14.59 5.37 -11.57
N ARG A 101 13.50 4.62 -11.43
CA ARG A 101 12.15 4.96 -11.92
C ARG A 101 11.21 5.36 -10.79
N ILE A 102 11.67 5.29 -9.54
CA ILE A 102 10.94 5.79 -8.39
C ILE A 102 11.42 7.22 -8.16
N ARG A 103 10.48 8.17 -8.13
CA ARG A 103 10.77 9.58 -7.85
C ARG A 103 10.11 9.98 -6.54
N GLU A 104 10.73 10.89 -5.82
CA GLU A 104 10.14 11.45 -4.60
C GLU A 104 8.79 12.12 -4.94
N ASN A 105 7.84 12.06 -4.01
CA ASN A 105 6.50 12.64 -4.18
C ASN A 105 5.79 12.15 -5.46
N SER A 106 5.77 10.83 -5.67
CA SER A 106 5.17 10.22 -6.87
C SER A 106 4.12 9.16 -6.55
N ILE A 107 3.24 8.96 -7.53
CA ILE A 107 2.24 7.91 -7.57
C ILE A 107 2.67 6.91 -8.65
N LEU A 108 2.86 5.65 -8.24
CA LEU A 108 3.27 4.58 -9.13
C LEU A 108 2.06 3.67 -9.44
N HIS A 109 1.66 3.62 -10.71
CA HIS A 109 0.55 2.80 -11.19
C HIS A 109 1.06 1.53 -11.86
N PHE A 110 0.57 0.37 -11.42
CA PHE A 110 0.94 -0.93 -11.94
C PHE A 110 -0.26 -1.64 -12.57
N ALA A 111 -0.19 -1.91 -13.87
CA ALA A 111 -1.10 -2.82 -14.54
C ALA A 111 -0.92 -4.26 -14.01
N SER A 112 -1.91 -5.13 -14.22
CA SER A 112 -1.77 -6.55 -13.88
C SER A 112 -0.54 -7.18 -14.55
N GLY A 113 0.27 -7.85 -13.75
CA GLY A 113 1.59 -8.32 -14.13
C GLY A 113 2.45 -8.74 -12.94
N ILE A 114 3.57 -9.39 -13.25
CA ILE A 114 4.61 -9.71 -12.26
C ILE A 114 5.81 -8.80 -12.52
N TYR A 115 6.16 -8.01 -11.52
CA TYR A 115 7.26 -7.05 -11.52
C TYR A 115 8.38 -7.58 -10.63
N ASN A 116 9.37 -8.15 -11.30
CA ASN A 116 10.55 -8.69 -10.66
C ASN A 116 11.45 -7.55 -10.18
N TYR A 117 11.47 -7.36 -8.86
CA TYR A 117 12.21 -6.32 -8.19
C TYR A 117 13.57 -6.85 -7.74
N THR A 118 14.63 -6.29 -8.33
CA THR A 118 16.02 -6.69 -8.10
C THR A 118 16.82 -5.82 -7.12
N PRO A 119 16.47 -4.53 -6.86
CA PRO A 119 17.21 -3.75 -5.89
C PRO A 119 17.09 -4.31 -4.48
N SER A 120 18.22 -4.47 -3.78
CA SER A 120 18.22 -4.96 -2.40
C SER A 120 17.62 -3.94 -1.43
N SER A 121 17.81 -2.64 -1.66
CA SER A 121 17.35 -1.60 -0.76
C SER A 121 17.03 -0.32 -1.51
N THR A 122 15.93 0.32 -1.13
CA THR A 122 15.44 1.52 -1.83
C THR A 122 14.85 2.49 -0.86
N ASN A 123 15.36 3.72 -0.93
CA ASN A 123 14.87 4.82 -0.13
C ASN A 123 13.71 5.48 -0.87
N VAL A 124 12.58 5.65 -0.20
CA VAL A 124 11.37 6.23 -0.77
C VAL A 124 10.84 7.35 0.12
N PHE A 125 10.38 8.42 -0.53
CA PHE A 125 9.91 9.65 0.12
C PHE A 125 8.55 10.00 -0.47
N ASN A 126 7.52 10.00 0.37
CA ASN A 126 6.12 10.24 0.02
C ASN A 126 5.65 9.51 -1.25
N ILE A 127 5.52 8.18 -1.18
CA ILE A 127 5.16 7.35 -2.34
C ILE A 127 3.78 6.75 -2.18
N ASP A 128 3.02 6.77 -3.27
CA ASP A 128 1.80 5.97 -3.39
C ASP A 128 2.03 4.88 -4.44
N ILE A 129 1.68 3.63 -4.14
CA ILE A 129 1.67 2.51 -5.09
C ILE A 129 0.25 2.02 -5.27
N TYR A 130 -0.22 2.02 -6.52
CA TYR A 130 -1.52 1.50 -6.91
C TYR A 130 -1.36 0.36 -7.90
N GLY A 131 -1.76 -0.85 -7.51
CA GLY A 131 -1.97 -1.94 -8.44
C GLY A 131 -3.37 -1.93 -9.04
N GLN A 132 -3.54 -2.67 -10.14
CA GLN A 132 -4.84 -2.84 -10.78
C GLN A 132 -5.72 -3.86 -10.05
N ASP A 133 -5.10 -4.92 -9.50
CA ASP A 133 -5.75 -6.04 -8.83
C ASP A 133 -4.70 -6.76 -7.96
N PRO A 134 -4.91 -6.93 -6.65
CA PRO A 134 -3.93 -7.59 -5.78
C PRO A 134 -3.70 -9.05 -6.15
N SER A 135 -4.63 -9.73 -6.81
CA SER A 135 -4.44 -11.13 -7.23
C SER A 135 -3.52 -11.29 -8.44
N ASN A 136 -3.39 -10.22 -9.24
CA ASN A 136 -2.70 -10.26 -10.55
C ASN A 136 -1.60 -9.22 -10.69
N THR A 137 -1.47 -8.27 -9.77
CA THR A 137 -0.42 -7.25 -9.75
C THR A 137 0.54 -7.57 -8.62
N ILE A 138 1.74 -8.04 -8.95
CA ILE A 138 2.67 -8.62 -7.99
C ILE A 138 4.03 -7.96 -8.13
N ILE A 139 4.53 -7.35 -7.05
CA ILE A 139 5.94 -6.96 -6.92
C ILE A 139 6.67 -8.09 -6.20
N ASN A 140 7.61 -8.72 -6.89
CA ASN A 140 8.31 -9.91 -6.44
C ASN A 140 9.80 -9.65 -6.27
N GLY A 141 10.28 -9.71 -5.03
CA GLY A 141 11.71 -9.78 -4.73
C GLY A 141 12.27 -11.14 -5.15
N ILE A 142 13.25 -11.15 -6.06
CA ILE A 142 13.76 -12.40 -6.67
C ILE A 142 14.72 -13.15 -5.73
N ASP A 143 15.40 -12.45 -4.83
CA ASP A 143 16.39 -13.00 -3.92
C ASP A 143 16.10 -12.60 -2.46
N ASP A 144 16.93 -13.03 -1.52
CA ASP A 144 16.80 -12.63 -0.12
C ASP A 144 17.17 -11.13 0.05
N TYR A 145 16.46 -10.43 0.93
CA TYR A 145 16.74 -9.05 1.39
C TYR A 145 16.38 -7.89 0.43
N HIS A 146 15.18 -7.88 -0.14
CA HIS A 146 14.65 -6.68 -0.81
C HIS A 146 13.84 -5.82 0.15
N ARG A 147 14.12 -4.52 0.22
CA ARG A 147 13.42 -3.61 1.13
C ARG A 147 13.15 -2.21 0.57
N PHE A 148 12.03 -1.65 1.01
CA PHE A 148 11.73 -0.23 0.94
C PHE A 148 11.98 0.42 2.31
N ASN A 149 12.91 1.34 2.35
CA ASN A 149 13.16 2.24 3.47
C ASN A 149 12.33 3.51 3.23
N PHE A 150 11.28 3.71 4.02
CA PHE A 150 10.38 4.85 3.81
C PHE A 150 10.57 5.92 4.88
N TYR A 151 10.66 7.17 4.42
CA TYR A 151 10.99 8.33 5.25
C TYR A 151 9.79 9.25 5.53
N GLU A 152 8.64 9.00 4.90
CA GLU A 152 7.41 9.76 5.10
C GLU A 152 6.19 8.83 4.96
N THR A 153 5.11 9.28 4.32
CA THR A 153 3.96 8.43 3.99
C THR A 153 4.29 7.48 2.84
N PHE A 154 3.93 6.21 3.01
CA PHE A 154 3.92 5.21 1.97
C PHE A 154 2.51 4.61 1.91
N ASN A 155 1.75 4.97 0.87
CA ASN A 155 0.43 4.41 0.61
C ASN A 155 0.52 3.25 -0.38
N ILE A 156 -0.23 2.18 -0.11
CA ILE A 156 -0.24 0.97 -0.93
C ILE A 156 -1.67 0.50 -1.13
N GLU A 157 -2.06 0.28 -2.38
CA GLU A 157 -3.40 -0.20 -2.70
C GLU A 157 -3.41 -1.23 -3.84
N ASN A 158 -4.31 -2.23 -3.74
CA ASN A 158 -4.69 -3.15 -4.81
C ASN A 158 -3.51 -3.93 -5.46
N ILE A 159 -2.52 -4.32 -4.66
CA ILE A 159 -1.29 -4.97 -5.15
C ILE A 159 -0.81 -6.07 -4.17
N SER A 160 -0.05 -7.04 -4.65
CA SER A 160 0.65 -8.02 -3.82
C SER A 160 2.15 -7.75 -3.76
N PHE A 161 2.74 -7.97 -2.59
CA PHE A 161 4.19 -8.00 -2.40
C PHE A 161 4.66 -9.39 -1.98
N VAL A 162 5.75 -9.85 -2.61
CA VAL A 162 6.38 -11.14 -2.31
C VAL A 162 7.85 -10.91 -2.01
N ASN A 163 8.35 -11.40 -0.87
CA ASN A 163 9.75 -11.28 -0.44
C ASN A 163 10.26 -9.82 -0.33
N ILE A 164 9.38 -8.89 0.04
CA ILE A 164 9.70 -7.47 0.22
C ILE A 164 9.59 -7.10 1.69
N GLN A 165 10.49 -6.26 2.19
CA GLN A 165 10.40 -5.67 3.52
C GLN A 165 10.07 -4.17 3.42
N PHE A 166 9.29 -3.66 4.36
CA PHE A 166 9.04 -2.22 4.52
C PHE A 166 9.64 -1.78 5.85
N ILE A 167 10.54 -0.79 5.82
CA ILE A 167 11.27 -0.33 7.00
C ILE A 167 11.06 1.17 7.18
N SER A 168 10.52 1.56 8.34
CA SER A 168 10.55 2.94 8.82
C SER A 168 11.68 3.14 9.81
N PHE A 169 12.35 4.30 9.74
CA PHE A 169 13.35 4.74 10.70
C PHE A 169 12.87 5.87 11.63
N GLU A 170 11.69 6.43 11.38
CA GLU A 170 11.15 7.54 12.17
C GLU A 170 9.72 7.28 12.65
N SER A 171 9.37 7.94 13.76
CA SER A 171 8.13 7.65 14.50
C SER A 171 6.86 8.15 13.82
N ASN A 172 6.98 9.18 12.98
CA ASN A 172 5.93 9.88 12.25
C ASN A 172 5.69 9.34 10.83
N ASN A 173 6.53 8.44 10.32
CA ASN A 173 6.33 7.84 9.01
C ASN A 173 5.15 6.88 9.07
N LEU A 174 4.36 6.86 7.99
CA LEU A 174 3.10 6.14 7.94
C LEU A 174 3.12 5.15 6.78
N LEU A 175 2.84 3.88 7.06
CA LEU A 175 2.57 2.87 6.05
C LEU A 175 1.06 2.60 6.03
N ASN A 176 0.38 3.03 4.97
CA ASN A 176 -1.02 2.73 4.77
C ASN A 176 -1.17 1.64 3.72
N SER A 177 -2.02 0.67 3.99
CA SER A 177 -2.27 -0.43 3.06
C SER A 177 -3.76 -0.74 2.99
N SER A 178 -4.31 -0.83 1.77
CA SER A 178 -5.70 -1.18 1.52
C SER A 178 -5.80 -2.19 0.39
N ASN A 179 -6.46 -3.32 0.63
CA ASN A 179 -6.56 -4.42 -0.34
C ASN A 179 -5.19 -4.89 -0.88
N VAL A 180 -4.28 -5.21 0.04
CA VAL A 180 -2.90 -5.62 -0.25
C VAL A 180 -2.66 -7.03 0.29
N ASN A 181 -1.99 -7.89 -0.49
CA ASN A 181 -1.51 -9.17 0.03
C ASN A 181 0.00 -9.12 0.28
N PHE A 182 0.42 -9.66 1.42
CA PHE A 182 1.82 -9.76 1.81
C PHE A 182 2.23 -11.23 1.92
N TYR A 183 3.16 -11.67 1.08
CA TYR A 183 3.67 -13.04 1.07
C TYR A 183 5.16 -13.05 1.39
N ASN A 184 5.54 -13.66 2.52
CA ASN A 184 6.93 -13.60 3.02
C ASN A 184 7.46 -12.15 3.09
N THR A 185 6.58 -11.24 3.50
CA THR A 185 6.85 -9.82 3.60
C THR A 185 6.71 -9.37 5.05
N THR A 186 7.59 -8.48 5.47
CA THR A 186 7.57 -7.89 6.81
C THR A 186 7.47 -6.37 6.71
N ALA A 187 6.70 -5.77 7.62
CA ALA A 187 6.74 -4.34 7.88
C ALA A 187 7.36 -4.14 9.27
N LEU A 188 8.46 -3.39 9.35
CA LEU A 188 9.21 -3.15 10.56
C LEU A 188 9.30 -1.64 10.80
N LYS A 189 8.99 -1.23 12.02
CA LYS A 189 9.30 0.11 12.51
C LYS A 189 10.52 0.01 13.42
N LEU A 190 11.61 0.66 13.04
CA LEU A 190 12.82 0.71 13.85
C LEU A 190 12.79 1.99 14.67
N ASP A 191 12.33 1.86 15.91
CA ASP A 191 12.44 2.97 16.85
C ASP A 191 13.90 3.06 17.32
N ASN A 192 14.55 4.21 17.10
CA ASN A 192 15.89 4.51 17.64
C ASN A 192 15.94 4.56 19.18
N SER A 193 14.87 4.14 19.87
CA SER A 193 14.75 4.03 21.33
C SER A 193 15.47 2.82 21.92
N GLY A 194 15.98 1.89 21.08
CA GLY A 194 16.65 0.67 21.56
C GLY A 194 15.69 -0.38 22.11
N THR A 195 14.39 -0.22 21.90
CA THR A 195 13.35 -1.20 22.26
C THR A 195 12.53 -1.52 21.02
N SER A 196 12.68 -2.74 20.51
CA SER A 196 11.78 -3.33 19.52
C SER A 196 10.46 -3.73 20.17
N CYS A 197 9.34 -3.42 19.53
CA CYS A 197 8.03 -4.03 19.82
C CYS A 197 8.01 -5.51 19.45
#